data_AF-A0A2H3CKA0-F1
#
_entry.id   AF-A0A2H3CKA0-F1
#
_cell.length_a   1.000
_cell.length_b   1.000
_cell.length_c   1.000
_cell.angle_alpha   90.00
_cell.angle_beta   90.00
_cell.angle_gamma   90.00
#
_symmetry.space_group_name_H-M   'P 1'
#
loop_
_entity.id
_entity.type
_entity.pdbx_description
1 polymer ?
#
loop_
_entity_poly.entity_id
_entity_poly.type
_entity_poly.pdbx_seq_one_letter_code
_entity_poly.pdbx_strand_id
1 'polypeptide(L)'
;MVTYFLFGLVCRLELVKMFMEDLHRLRRDGIIPETTIKIIGDHAAEAMFASSTPKWYRETMQDLDFIVSDARNIEKILVETYPDKYSLDLEERSLNMSVKFWDDPVDYVRLRLMSVSYLPENHPATSTMFSISQMAQFHYNFDVQASATLLDLIVLKIGGMVTKNRHNPKREFTDGLDGEDLENLAQHQNTAMQNRPPLDATASSGEDLHAIYLYVYYDHPKVAASSVAIQSWLSLGPGNSPSLLDAQGNTVLQDGDRAGMRSRWESEEGDNQ
;
A
#
# COMPACT_ATOMS: atom_id res chain seq x y z
N MET A 1 -22.80 -20.75 6.48
CA MET A 1 -22.21 -19.42 6.80
C MET A 1 -20.68 -19.40 6.69
N VAL A 2 -19.99 -20.52 6.98
CA VAL A 2 -18.52 -20.68 6.78
C VAL A 2 -18.12 -20.86 5.31
N THR A 3 -18.97 -21.47 4.48
CA THR A 3 -18.70 -21.76 3.06
C THR A 3 -18.61 -20.52 2.16
N TYR A 4 -19.41 -19.49 2.41
CA TYR A 4 -19.37 -18.23 1.63
C TYR A 4 -18.12 -17.38 1.94
N PHE A 5 -17.59 -17.49 3.17
CA PHE A 5 -16.40 -16.77 3.60
C PHE A 5 -15.14 -17.25 2.86
N LEU A 6 -15.00 -18.56 2.71
CA LEU A 6 -13.94 -19.16 1.90
C LEU A 6 -14.07 -18.80 0.41
N PHE A 7 -15.30 -18.67 -0.10
CA PHE A 7 -15.53 -18.41 -1.52
C PHE A 7 -15.10 -16.99 -1.94
N GLY A 8 -15.50 -15.95 -1.19
CA GLY A 8 -15.13 -14.56 -1.51
C GLY A 8 -13.62 -14.28 -1.42
N LEU A 9 -12.94 -14.86 -0.43
CA LEU A 9 -11.49 -14.72 -0.25
C LEU A 9 -10.71 -15.44 -1.36
N VAL A 10 -11.12 -16.67 -1.70
CA VAL A 10 -10.51 -17.42 -2.81
C VAL A 10 -10.69 -16.66 -4.12
N CYS A 11 -11.87 -16.07 -4.38
CA CYS A 11 -12.08 -15.27 -5.58
C CYS A 11 -11.13 -14.06 -5.67
N ARG A 12 -10.88 -13.32 -4.58
CA ARG A 12 -10.00 -12.14 -4.62
C ARG A 12 -8.53 -12.47 -4.85
N LEU A 13 -8.01 -13.48 -4.16
CA LEU A 13 -6.62 -13.91 -4.39
C LEU A 13 -6.43 -14.40 -5.83
N GLU A 14 -7.42 -15.11 -6.39
CA GLU A 14 -7.38 -15.50 -7.79
C GLU A 14 -7.48 -14.31 -8.76
N LEU A 15 -8.23 -13.25 -8.44
CA LEU A 15 -8.27 -12.01 -9.24
C LEU A 15 -6.91 -11.30 -9.27
N VAL A 16 -6.27 -11.15 -8.11
CA VAL A 16 -4.93 -10.59 -7.99
C VAL A 16 -3.92 -11.42 -8.79
N LYS A 17 -3.98 -12.75 -8.66
CA LYS A 17 -3.13 -13.66 -9.43
C LYS A 17 -3.34 -13.49 -10.93
N MET A 18 -4.58 -13.48 -11.40
CA MET A 18 -4.91 -13.29 -12.82
C MET A 18 -4.37 -11.96 -13.37
N PHE A 19 -4.51 -10.87 -12.62
CA PHE A 19 -3.97 -9.57 -13.01
C PHE A 19 -2.44 -9.60 -13.08
N MET A 20 -1.78 -10.13 -12.05
CA MET A 20 -0.31 -10.23 -12.03
C MET A 20 0.24 -11.17 -13.10
N GLU A 21 -0.46 -12.26 -13.43
CA GLU A 21 -0.09 -13.15 -14.55
C GLU A 21 -0.13 -12.44 -15.89
N ASP A 22 -1.14 -11.60 -16.13
CA ASP A 22 -1.21 -10.81 -17.36
C ASP A 22 -0.04 -9.83 -17.45
N LEU A 23 0.27 -9.11 -16.36
CA LEU A 23 1.44 -8.23 -16.30
C LEU A 23 2.74 -9.02 -16.54
N HIS A 24 2.87 -10.20 -15.97
CA HIS A 24 4.04 -11.05 -16.15
C HIS A 24 4.19 -11.52 -17.60
N ARG A 25 3.10 -11.90 -18.26
CA ARG A 25 3.10 -12.27 -19.69
C ARG A 25 3.52 -11.08 -20.55
N LEU A 26 2.91 -9.91 -20.34
CA LEU A 26 3.27 -8.68 -21.04
C LEU A 26 4.75 -8.33 -20.85
N ARG A 27 5.28 -8.47 -19.63
CA ARG A 27 6.70 -8.21 -19.32
C ARG A 27 7.61 -9.21 -20.02
N ARG A 28 7.29 -10.50 -19.96
CA ARG A 28 8.07 -11.59 -20.60
C ARG A 28 8.12 -11.42 -22.12
N ASP A 29 7.02 -10.97 -22.71
CA ASP A 29 6.89 -10.76 -24.15
C ASP A 29 7.47 -9.39 -24.60
N GLY A 30 8.02 -8.61 -23.66
CA GLY A 30 8.70 -7.33 -23.93
C GLY A 30 7.76 -6.16 -24.27
N ILE A 31 6.47 -6.29 -23.95
CA ILE A 31 5.43 -5.29 -24.26
C ILE A 31 5.44 -4.16 -23.23
N ILE A 32 5.62 -4.49 -21.95
CA ILE A 32 5.77 -3.50 -20.86
C ILE A 32 7.23 -3.42 -20.38
N PRO A 33 7.67 -2.23 -19.90
CA PRO A 33 8.99 -2.09 -19.29
C PRO A 33 9.07 -2.83 -17.95
N GLU A 34 10.24 -2.75 -17.28
CA GLU A 34 10.36 -3.21 -15.90
C GLU A 34 9.29 -2.55 -15.04
N THR A 35 8.49 -3.39 -14.38
CA THR A 35 7.32 -2.98 -13.63
C THR A 35 7.43 -3.52 -12.22
N THR A 36 7.28 -2.63 -11.25
CA THR A 36 7.11 -3.00 -9.85
C THR A 36 5.67 -2.75 -9.43
N ILE A 37 5.19 -3.59 -8.52
CA ILE A 37 3.82 -3.55 -8.02
C ILE A 37 3.80 -3.75 -6.50
N LYS A 38 2.81 -3.14 -5.85
CA LYS A 38 2.43 -3.47 -4.48
C LYS A 38 0.92 -3.50 -4.35
N ILE A 39 0.43 -4.59 -3.78
CA ILE A 39 -0.97 -4.85 -3.44
C ILE A 39 -1.26 -4.11 -2.12
N ILE A 40 -2.25 -3.22 -2.08
CA ILE A 40 -2.54 -2.36 -0.90
C ILE A 40 -3.98 -2.52 -0.40
N GLY A 41 -4.53 -1.55 0.34
CA GLY A 41 -5.95 -1.55 0.73
C GLY A 41 -6.41 -2.78 1.54
N ASP A 42 -7.71 -3.01 1.53
CA ASP A 42 -8.34 -4.02 2.38
C ASP A 42 -7.96 -5.47 2.02
N HIS A 43 -7.57 -5.73 0.77
CA HIS A 43 -7.13 -7.06 0.37
C HIS A 43 -5.71 -7.40 0.88
N ALA A 44 -4.80 -6.41 0.96
CA ALA A 44 -3.53 -6.59 1.66
C ALA A 44 -3.73 -6.76 3.18
N ALA A 45 -4.67 -6.01 3.76
CA ALA A 45 -5.04 -6.13 5.18
C ALA A 45 -5.65 -7.50 5.51
N GLU A 46 -6.52 -8.04 4.64
CA GLU A 46 -7.15 -9.36 4.82
C GLU A 46 -6.14 -10.49 4.92
N ALA A 47 -5.06 -10.44 4.13
CA ALA A 47 -3.96 -11.41 4.21
C ALA A 47 -3.26 -11.40 5.58
N MET A 48 -3.25 -10.26 6.29
CA MET A 48 -2.62 -10.14 7.61
C MET A 48 -3.54 -10.50 8.77
N PHE A 49 -4.80 -10.07 8.72
CA PHE A 49 -5.66 -10.13 9.90
C PHE A 49 -6.40 -11.45 10.07
N ALA A 50 -6.44 -12.31 9.06
CA ALA A 50 -6.92 -13.71 9.06
C ALA A 50 -8.31 -14.03 9.71
N SER A 51 -9.02 -13.10 10.37
CA SER A 51 -10.44 -13.15 10.79
C SER A 51 -10.75 -12.07 11.84
N SER A 52 -11.36 -10.96 11.43
CA SER A 52 -12.14 -10.07 12.33
C SER A 52 -13.02 -9.05 11.59
N THR A 53 -12.80 -8.80 10.31
CA THR A 53 -13.63 -7.87 9.51
C THR A 53 -15.11 -8.32 9.51
N PRO A 54 -16.06 -7.44 9.86
CA PRO A 54 -17.48 -7.75 9.80
C PRO A 54 -17.90 -8.18 8.40
N LYS A 55 -18.77 -9.19 8.32
CA LYS A 55 -19.21 -9.81 7.07
C LYS A 55 -19.84 -8.83 6.07
N TRP A 56 -20.51 -7.78 6.54
CA TRP A 56 -21.12 -6.75 5.69
C TRP A 56 -20.08 -5.86 4.98
N TYR A 57 -18.90 -5.70 5.57
CA TYR A 57 -17.80 -4.91 5.01
C TYR A 57 -17.07 -5.69 3.90
N ARG A 58 -17.07 -7.03 3.99
CA ARG A 58 -16.56 -7.93 2.93
C ARG A 58 -17.46 -8.01 1.70
N GLU A 59 -18.75 -7.75 1.86
CA GLU A 59 -19.76 -7.87 0.79
C GLU A 59 -19.84 -6.62 -0.11
N THR A 60 -19.27 -5.48 0.31
CA THR A 60 -19.32 -4.19 -0.41
C THR A 60 -18.06 -3.80 -1.18
N MET A 61 -16.95 -4.52 -1.02
CA MET A 61 -15.68 -4.19 -1.68
C MET A 61 -15.34 -5.18 -2.79
N GLN A 62 -15.57 -4.74 -4.01
CA GLN A 62 -15.20 -5.42 -5.25
C GLN A 62 -13.95 -4.79 -5.91
N ASP A 63 -13.34 -3.80 -5.27
CA ASP A 63 -12.23 -3.03 -5.86
C ASP A 63 -10.89 -3.58 -5.38
N LEU A 64 -9.92 -3.68 -6.29
CA LEU A 64 -8.54 -4.07 -6.00
C LEU A 64 -7.59 -2.89 -6.21
N ASP A 65 -6.76 -2.65 -5.21
CA ASP A 65 -5.91 -1.45 -5.12
C ASP A 65 -4.43 -1.79 -5.23
N PHE A 66 -3.74 -1.13 -6.15
CA PHE A 66 -2.32 -1.38 -6.39
C PHE A 66 -1.53 -0.07 -6.44
N ILE A 67 -0.28 -0.12 -6.00
CA ILE A 67 0.75 0.86 -6.39
C ILE A 67 1.55 0.23 -7.53
N VAL A 68 1.76 0.96 -8.63
CA VAL A 68 2.42 0.46 -9.84
C VAL A 68 3.37 1.52 -10.41
N SER A 69 4.57 1.11 -10.85
CA SER A 69 5.60 2.05 -11.35
C SER A 69 5.25 2.79 -12.65
N ASP A 70 4.33 2.27 -13.47
CA ASP A 70 3.90 2.88 -14.75
C ASP A 70 2.39 2.68 -14.99
N ALA A 71 1.57 3.04 -13.98
CA ALA A 71 0.15 2.71 -13.92
C ALA A 71 -0.63 3.09 -15.20
N ARG A 72 -0.48 4.32 -15.68
CA ARG A 72 -1.24 4.84 -16.85
C ARG A 72 -0.91 4.13 -18.16
N ASN A 73 0.37 3.84 -18.38
CA ASN A 73 0.78 3.12 -19.58
C ASN A 73 0.32 1.66 -19.52
N ILE A 74 0.39 1.04 -18.34
CA ILE A 74 -0.09 -0.32 -18.11
C ILE A 74 -1.60 -0.45 -18.36
N GLU A 75 -2.41 0.48 -17.85
CA GLU A 75 -3.85 0.54 -18.13
C GLU A 75 -4.13 0.51 -19.62
N LYS A 76 -3.46 1.39 -20.37
CA LYS A 76 -3.61 1.49 -21.82
C LYS A 76 -3.21 0.18 -22.52
N ILE A 77 -2.05 -0.36 -22.19
CA ILE A 77 -1.52 -1.58 -22.80
C ILE A 77 -2.44 -2.78 -22.53
N LEU A 78 -3.00 -2.90 -21.32
CA LEU A 78 -3.93 -3.97 -20.97
C LEU A 78 -5.22 -3.92 -21.79
N VAL A 79 -5.81 -2.73 -21.96
CA VAL A 79 -7.00 -2.54 -22.80
C VAL A 79 -6.70 -2.82 -24.27
N GLU A 80 -5.56 -2.38 -24.78
CA GLU A 80 -5.17 -2.62 -26.18
C GLU A 80 -4.85 -4.10 -26.45
N THR A 81 -4.23 -4.79 -25.48
CA THR A 81 -3.77 -6.18 -25.66
C THR A 81 -4.86 -7.21 -25.35
N TYR A 82 -5.71 -6.94 -24.36
CA TYR A 82 -6.76 -7.83 -23.90
C TYR A 82 -8.12 -7.11 -23.81
N PRO A 83 -8.67 -6.59 -24.92
CA PRO A 83 -9.88 -5.74 -24.93
C PRO A 83 -11.14 -6.48 -24.45
N ASP A 84 -11.20 -7.81 -24.57
CA ASP A 84 -12.30 -8.62 -24.07
C ASP A 84 -12.25 -8.81 -22.53
N LYS A 85 -11.08 -8.55 -21.93
CA LYS A 85 -10.81 -8.71 -20.50
C LYS A 85 -10.71 -7.38 -19.77
N TYR A 86 -10.19 -6.32 -20.38
CA TYR A 86 -10.01 -5.04 -19.72
C TYR A 86 -10.71 -3.90 -20.46
N SER A 87 -11.33 -3.00 -19.70
CA SER A 87 -11.90 -1.76 -20.20
C SER A 87 -11.58 -0.60 -19.26
N LEU A 88 -11.50 0.62 -19.79
CA LEU A 88 -11.32 1.82 -18.98
C LEU A 88 -12.69 2.46 -18.71
N ASP A 89 -13.00 2.67 -17.44
CA ASP A 89 -14.06 3.58 -17.03
C ASP A 89 -13.49 5.01 -17.04
N LEU A 90 -13.93 5.81 -18.00
CA LEU A 90 -13.46 7.19 -18.16
C LEU A 90 -14.03 8.14 -17.10
N GLU A 91 -15.17 7.80 -16.50
CA GLU A 91 -15.81 8.62 -15.46
C GLU A 91 -15.12 8.38 -14.11
N GLU A 92 -14.89 7.12 -13.76
CA GLU A 92 -14.28 6.70 -12.50
C GLU A 92 -12.74 6.64 -12.56
N ARG A 93 -12.14 6.84 -13.74
CA ARG A 93 -10.69 6.72 -14.01
C ARG A 93 -10.11 5.39 -13.54
N SER A 94 -10.90 4.32 -13.56
CA SER A 94 -10.54 2.98 -13.10
C SER A 94 -10.44 1.99 -14.25
N LEU A 95 -9.55 1.02 -14.11
CA LEU A 95 -9.46 -0.11 -15.03
C LEU A 95 -10.44 -1.18 -14.57
N ASN A 96 -11.36 -1.61 -15.43
CA ASN A 96 -12.26 -2.71 -15.14
C ASN A 96 -11.70 -4.01 -15.73
N MET A 97 -11.68 -5.07 -14.93
CA MET A 97 -11.37 -6.43 -15.37
C MET A 97 -12.66 -7.23 -15.45
N SER A 98 -12.99 -7.72 -16.64
CA SER A 98 -14.03 -8.71 -16.89
C SER A 98 -13.61 -10.04 -16.28
N VAL A 99 -14.52 -10.61 -15.48
CA VAL A 99 -14.32 -11.90 -14.84
C VAL A 99 -15.49 -12.78 -15.19
N LYS A 100 -15.18 -13.93 -15.79
CA LYS A 100 -16.17 -14.96 -16.06
C LYS A 100 -15.98 -16.10 -15.09
N PHE A 101 -16.81 -16.14 -14.06
CA PHE A 101 -16.94 -17.30 -13.18
C PHE A 101 -18.05 -18.19 -13.74
N TRP A 102 -17.72 -19.39 -14.24
CA TRP A 102 -18.71 -20.40 -14.66
C TRP A 102 -19.66 -19.90 -15.79
N ASP A 103 -20.94 -20.30 -15.75
CA ASP A 103 -22.00 -19.92 -16.71
C ASP A 103 -22.71 -18.59 -16.35
N ASP A 104 -22.23 -17.87 -15.34
CA ASP A 104 -22.81 -16.60 -14.92
C ASP A 104 -22.49 -15.44 -15.90
N PRO A 105 -23.31 -14.37 -15.92
CA PRO A 105 -23.00 -13.16 -16.68
C PRO A 105 -21.62 -12.59 -16.29
N VAL A 106 -20.96 -11.90 -17.24
CA VAL A 106 -19.67 -11.25 -17.00
C VAL A 106 -19.83 -10.19 -15.91
N ASP A 107 -19.17 -10.40 -14.78
CA ASP A 107 -19.01 -9.40 -13.73
C ASP A 107 -17.74 -8.58 -14.00
N TYR A 108 -17.75 -7.32 -13.60
CA TYR A 108 -16.60 -6.43 -13.69
C TYR A 108 -16.05 -6.12 -12.31
N VAL A 109 -14.75 -6.30 -12.16
CA VAL A 109 -13.98 -5.95 -10.96
C VAL A 109 -13.19 -4.68 -11.26
N ARG A 110 -13.31 -3.67 -10.41
CA ARG A 110 -12.53 -2.44 -10.56
C ARG A 110 -11.11 -2.68 -10.04
N LEU A 111 -10.14 -2.28 -10.84
CA LEU A 111 -8.73 -2.23 -10.50
C LEU A 111 -8.34 -0.75 -10.43
N ARG A 112 -7.92 -0.31 -9.25
CA ARG A 112 -7.39 1.03 -9.02
C ARG A 112 -5.87 0.95 -9.00
N LEU A 113 -5.22 1.62 -9.95
CA LEU A 113 -3.76 1.62 -10.08
C LEU A 113 -3.22 3.01 -9.72
N MET A 114 -2.57 3.12 -8.55
CA MET A 114 -1.85 4.32 -8.14
C MET A 114 -0.46 4.29 -8.76
N SER A 115 -0.11 5.33 -9.53
CA SER A 115 1.26 5.52 -9.98
C SER A 115 2.19 5.78 -8.79
N VAL A 116 3.37 5.15 -8.78
CA VAL A 116 4.45 5.45 -7.83
C VAL A 116 4.80 6.94 -7.83
N SER A 117 4.68 7.62 -8.97
CA SER A 117 4.93 9.06 -9.10
C SER A 117 4.01 9.95 -8.26
N TYR A 118 2.90 9.41 -7.73
CA TYR A 118 2.07 10.13 -6.79
C TYR A 118 2.61 10.08 -5.35
N LEU A 119 3.50 9.14 -5.04
CA LEU A 119 4.15 9.04 -3.74
C LEU A 119 5.44 9.87 -3.71
N PRO A 120 5.80 10.46 -2.56
CA PRO A 120 7.04 11.20 -2.44
C PRO A 120 8.27 10.34 -2.73
N GLU A 121 9.37 10.98 -3.11
CA GLU A 121 10.64 10.27 -3.28
C GLU A 121 11.03 9.55 -1.98
N ASN A 122 11.47 8.30 -2.10
CA ASN A 122 11.81 7.42 -0.98
C ASN A 122 10.65 7.16 0.00
N HIS A 123 9.40 7.22 -0.47
CA HIS A 123 8.26 6.82 0.35
C HIS A 123 8.42 5.35 0.81
N PRO A 124 8.20 5.02 2.10
CA PRO A 124 8.49 3.67 2.60
C PRO A 124 7.71 2.58 1.87
N ALA A 125 6.47 2.89 1.47
CA ALA A 125 5.62 1.98 0.70
C ALA A 125 6.19 1.58 -0.68
N THR A 126 7.13 2.33 -1.26
CA THR A 126 7.72 2.00 -2.57
C THR A 126 9.01 1.18 -2.44
N SER A 127 9.62 1.12 -1.25
CA SER A 127 10.91 0.48 -1.01
C SER A 127 10.91 -1.04 -1.17
N THR A 128 9.77 -1.68 -0.89
CA THR A 128 9.59 -3.14 -0.96
C THR A 128 8.60 -3.55 -2.04
N MET A 129 8.46 -2.75 -3.11
CA MET A 129 7.60 -3.14 -4.23
C MET A 129 8.15 -4.37 -4.95
N PHE A 130 7.26 -5.30 -5.28
CA PHE A 130 7.60 -6.54 -5.93
C PHE A 130 7.83 -6.33 -7.42
N SER A 131 8.93 -6.88 -7.96
CA SER A 131 9.18 -6.85 -9.40
C SER A 131 8.37 -7.95 -10.10
N ILE A 132 7.56 -7.58 -11.09
CA ILE A 132 6.77 -8.55 -11.89
C ILE A 132 7.66 -9.60 -12.58
N SER A 133 8.91 -9.25 -12.88
CA SER A 133 9.92 -10.16 -13.45
C SER A 133 10.27 -11.31 -12.49
N GLN A 134 10.13 -11.11 -11.17
CA GLN A 134 10.40 -12.12 -10.15
C GLN A 134 9.25 -13.11 -9.94
N MET A 135 8.09 -12.90 -10.56
CA MET A 135 6.92 -13.76 -10.38
C MET A 135 7.19 -15.23 -10.74
N ALA A 136 8.03 -15.48 -11.75
CA ALA A 136 8.47 -16.82 -12.13
C ALA A 136 9.33 -17.53 -11.05
N GLN A 137 9.81 -16.82 -10.02
CA GLN A 137 10.56 -17.41 -8.92
C GLN A 137 9.64 -17.80 -7.75
N PHE A 138 8.41 -17.27 -7.70
CA PHE A 138 7.49 -17.37 -6.57
C PHE A 138 6.09 -17.86 -6.98
N HIS A 139 6.03 -18.92 -7.78
CA HIS A 139 4.80 -19.47 -8.39
C HIS A 139 3.58 -19.60 -7.46
N TYR A 140 3.76 -19.76 -6.14
CA TYR A 140 2.67 -20.02 -5.19
C TYR A 140 2.42 -18.91 -4.16
N ASN A 141 3.33 -17.93 -4.00
CA ASN A 141 3.26 -16.94 -2.91
C ASN A 141 3.58 -15.50 -3.36
N PHE A 142 3.59 -15.22 -4.66
CA PHE A 142 3.94 -13.89 -5.17
C PHE A 142 2.95 -12.81 -4.71
N ASP A 143 1.69 -13.15 -4.51
CA ASP A 143 0.64 -12.30 -3.97
C ASP A 143 0.96 -11.87 -2.54
N VAL A 144 1.45 -12.79 -1.71
CA VAL A 144 1.93 -12.48 -0.35
C VAL A 144 3.17 -11.59 -0.40
N GLN A 145 4.11 -11.87 -1.30
CA GLN A 145 5.34 -11.06 -1.44
C GLN A 145 5.06 -9.65 -2.01
N ALA A 146 4.04 -9.51 -2.84
CA ALA A 146 3.62 -8.23 -3.40
C ALA A 146 2.66 -7.47 -2.49
N SER A 147 2.11 -8.10 -1.45
CA SER A 147 1.26 -7.44 -0.44
C SER A 147 2.04 -6.43 0.38
N ALA A 148 1.45 -5.25 0.56
CA ALA A 148 1.87 -4.29 1.55
C ALA A 148 2.00 -4.97 2.90
N THR A 149 2.95 -4.52 3.71
CA THR A 149 3.11 -4.87 5.13
C THR A 149 2.23 -3.98 6.01
N LEU A 150 2.07 -4.34 7.30
CA LEU A 150 1.32 -3.50 8.24
C LEU A 150 1.90 -2.08 8.34
N LEU A 151 3.22 -1.97 8.31
CA LEU A 151 3.91 -0.68 8.30
C LEU A 151 3.62 0.11 7.02
N ASP A 152 3.60 -0.55 5.85
CA ASP A 152 3.23 0.09 4.58
C ASP A 152 1.80 0.68 4.66
N LEU A 153 0.84 -0.10 5.18
CA LEU A 153 -0.55 0.34 5.34
C LEU A 153 -0.67 1.53 6.31
N ILE A 154 0.08 1.51 7.41
CA ILE A 154 0.13 2.61 8.39
C ILE A 154 0.67 3.90 7.73
N VAL A 155 1.80 3.83 7.02
CA VAL A 155 2.38 5.04 6.39
C VAL A 155 1.50 5.58 5.27
N LEU A 156 0.86 4.69 4.50
CA LEU A 156 -0.13 5.08 3.49
C LEU A 156 -1.32 5.78 4.15
N LYS A 157 -1.89 5.23 5.24
CA LYS A 157 -3.01 5.83 5.98
C LYS A 157 -2.65 7.21 6.53
N ILE A 158 -1.46 7.35 7.14
CA ILE A 158 -0.94 8.65 7.60
C ILE A 158 -0.83 9.62 6.42
N GLY A 159 -0.24 9.20 5.30
CA GLY A 159 -0.14 10.00 4.08
C GLY A 159 -1.49 10.51 3.60
N GLY A 160 -2.51 9.65 3.55
CA GLY A 160 -3.89 10.02 3.22
C GLY A 160 -4.49 11.05 4.18
N MET A 161 -4.29 10.87 5.49
CA MET A 161 -4.80 11.78 6.51
C MET A 161 -4.14 13.16 6.46
N VAL A 162 -2.81 13.23 6.31
CA VAL A 162 -2.06 14.50 6.39
C VAL A 162 -2.18 15.33 5.11
N THR A 163 -2.32 14.68 3.95
CA THR A 163 -2.50 15.33 2.65
C THR A 163 -3.69 16.28 2.65
N LYS A 164 -3.49 17.53 2.22
CA LYS A 164 -4.52 18.59 2.25
C LYS A 164 -5.47 18.56 1.04
N ASN A 165 -5.05 17.97 -0.09
CA ASN A 165 -5.75 18.07 -1.37
C ASN A 165 -6.87 17.01 -1.54
N ARG A 166 -8.08 17.44 -1.96
CA ARG A 166 -9.27 16.59 -2.15
C ARG A 166 -9.18 15.63 -3.35
N HIS A 167 -8.28 15.88 -4.31
CA HIS A 167 -8.03 15.04 -5.48
C HIS A 167 -6.63 14.42 -5.46
N ASN A 168 -6.19 13.97 -4.29
CA ASN A 168 -5.00 13.15 -4.22
C ASN A 168 -5.41 11.68 -4.35
N PRO A 169 -4.93 10.91 -5.33
CA PRO A 169 -5.14 9.47 -5.38
C PRO A 169 -4.71 8.79 -4.06
N LYS A 170 -3.79 9.36 -3.26
CA LYS A 170 -3.51 8.90 -1.90
C LYS A 170 -4.77 8.79 -1.04
N ARG A 171 -5.73 9.73 -1.14
CA ARG A 171 -6.94 9.73 -0.32
C ARG A 171 -7.96 8.71 -0.81
N GLU A 172 -8.19 8.60 -2.12
CA GLU A 172 -9.12 7.61 -2.69
C GLU A 172 -8.69 6.15 -2.43
N PHE A 173 -7.38 5.90 -2.29
CA PHE A 173 -6.80 4.58 -2.01
C PHE A 173 -6.58 4.31 -0.51
N THR A 174 -6.69 5.32 0.36
CA THR A 174 -6.53 5.18 1.83
C THR A 174 -7.83 5.40 2.60
N ASP A 175 -8.83 6.02 1.96
CA ASP A 175 -10.25 5.92 2.29
C ASP A 175 -10.74 4.47 2.04
N GLY A 176 -10.08 3.69 1.17
CA GLY A 176 -10.28 2.23 1.03
C GLY A 176 -9.78 1.36 2.21
N LEU A 177 -9.56 1.97 3.38
CA LEU A 177 -9.28 1.33 4.68
C LEU A 177 -10.33 1.82 5.70
N ASP A 178 -11.59 1.94 5.30
CA ASP A 178 -12.69 2.46 6.14
C ASP A 178 -13.04 1.52 7.32
N GLY A 179 -12.61 0.25 7.25
CA GLY A 179 -12.85 -0.77 8.26
C GLY A 179 -11.80 -0.82 9.37
N GLU A 180 -10.61 -0.23 9.15
CA GLU A 180 -9.50 -0.20 10.10
C GLU A 180 -8.95 1.22 10.17
N ASP A 181 -9.36 1.97 11.19
CA ASP A 181 -8.77 3.28 11.42
C ASP A 181 -7.26 3.15 11.80
N LEU A 182 -6.56 4.28 11.80
CA LEU A 182 -5.13 4.30 12.15
C LEU A 182 -4.87 3.74 13.56
N GLU A 183 -5.84 3.80 14.47
CA GLU A 183 -5.75 3.23 15.81
C GLU A 183 -5.72 1.70 15.75
N ASN A 184 -6.61 1.05 15.00
CA ASN A 184 -6.62 -0.40 14.85
C ASN A 184 -5.35 -0.93 14.20
N LEU A 185 -4.86 -0.28 13.14
CA LEU A 185 -3.59 -0.66 12.51
C LEU A 185 -2.43 -0.54 13.51
N ALA A 186 -2.42 0.53 14.32
CA ALA A 186 -1.43 0.72 15.37
C ALA A 186 -1.53 -0.31 16.50
N GLN A 187 -2.74 -0.75 16.89
CA GLN A 187 -2.93 -1.80 17.89
C GLN A 187 -2.38 -3.15 17.43
N HIS A 188 -2.59 -3.51 16.16
CA HIS A 188 -2.00 -4.72 15.58
C HIS A 188 -0.47 -4.61 15.53
N GLN A 189 0.06 -3.43 15.16
CA GLN A 189 1.51 -3.21 15.14
C GLN A 189 2.10 -3.30 16.55
N ASN A 190 1.43 -2.76 17.57
CA ASN A 190 1.83 -2.92 18.97
C ASN A 190 1.98 -4.39 19.37
N THR A 191 1.01 -5.22 18.97
CA THR A 191 1.04 -6.66 19.24
C THR A 191 2.27 -7.32 18.58
N ALA A 192 2.57 -6.95 17.33
CA ALA A 192 3.77 -7.43 16.63
C ALA A 192 5.08 -6.93 17.26
N MET A 193 5.08 -5.72 17.84
CA MET A 193 6.25 -5.08 18.44
C MET A 193 6.55 -5.54 19.87
N GLN A 194 5.61 -6.17 20.60
CA GLN A 194 5.81 -6.62 21.99
C GLN A 194 7.07 -7.48 22.20
N ASN A 195 7.50 -8.22 21.16
CA ASN A 195 8.66 -9.10 21.21
C ASN A 195 9.77 -8.67 20.24
N ARG A 196 9.72 -7.45 19.70
CA ARG A 196 10.70 -6.94 18.74
C ARG A 196 11.40 -5.69 19.29
N PRO A 197 12.66 -5.44 18.90
CA PRO A 197 13.27 -4.15 19.14
C PRO A 197 12.49 -3.04 18.40
N PRO A 198 12.68 -1.76 18.78
CA PRO A 198 12.20 -0.62 18.00
C PRO A 198 12.59 -0.73 16.52
N LEU A 199 11.83 -0.05 15.66
CA LEU A 199 12.11 0.02 14.22
C LEU A 199 13.53 0.53 14.00
N ASP A 200 14.27 -0.20 13.18
CA ASP A 200 15.67 0.10 12.93
C ASP A 200 15.79 1.13 11.80
N ALA A 201 16.42 2.27 12.11
CA ALA A 201 16.74 3.31 11.15
C ALA A 201 18.09 3.09 10.43
N THR A 202 18.70 1.90 10.55
CA THR A 202 19.91 1.53 9.80
C THR A 202 19.56 1.11 8.36
N ALA A 203 19.89 1.98 7.42
CA ALA A 203 19.58 1.86 6.00
C ALA A 203 19.85 0.46 5.43
N SER A 204 18.79 -0.27 5.01
CA SER A 204 18.77 -1.33 3.97
C SER A 204 17.54 -2.23 4.01
N SER A 205 16.78 -2.29 5.11
CA SER A 205 15.66 -3.25 5.26
C SER A 205 14.29 -2.70 4.81
N GLY A 206 14.21 -1.41 4.48
CA GLY A 206 12.94 -0.71 4.28
C GLY A 206 12.29 -0.28 5.61
N GLU A 207 12.59 -0.93 6.74
CA GLU A 207 12.13 -0.49 8.07
C GLU A 207 12.73 0.88 8.46
N ASP A 208 13.86 1.26 7.87
CA ASP A 208 14.53 2.53 8.06
C ASP A 208 13.71 3.71 7.52
N LEU A 209 13.19 3.56 6.30
CA LEU A 209 12.30 4.55 5.71
C LEU A 209 11.00 4.66 6.52
N HIS A 210 10.47 3.54 7.01
CA HIS A 210 9.28 3.55 7.88
C HIS A 210 9.56 4.30 9.20
N ALA A 211 10.69 4.03 9.87
CA ALA A 211 11.08 4.72 11.09
C ALA A 211 11.21 6.23 10.87
N ILE A 212 11.86 6.65 9.78
CA ILE A 212 12.00 8.06 9.41
C ILE A 212 10.62 8.68 9.14
N TYR A 213 9.76 8.04 8.35
CA TYR A 213 8.44 8.57 8.02
C TYR A 213 7.55 8.70 9.26
N LEU A 214 7.50 7.68 10.10
CA LEU A 214 6.75 7.68 11.35
C LEU A 214 7.29 8.72 12.33
N TYR A 215 8.62 8.85 12.44
CA TYR A 215 9.24 9.91 13.24
C TYR A 215 8.87 11.30 12.73
N VAL A 216 8.81 11.49 11.41
CA VAL A 216 8.38 12.75 10.82
C VAL A 216 6.91 13.04 11.13
N TYR A 217 6.01 12.07 11.27
CA TYR A 217 4.56 12.33 11.38
C TYR A 217 3.88 11.97 12.70
N TYR A 218 4.53 11.31 13.66
CA TYR A 218 3.85 10.80 14.87
C TYR A 218 3.15 11.87 15.72
N ASP A 219 3.65 13.11 15.74
CA ASP A 219 3.06 14.24 16.50
C ASP A 219 2.22 15.18 15.60
N HIS A 220 1.96 14.79 14.35
CA HIS A 220 1.12 15.58 13.46
C HIS A 220 -0.28 15.72 14.06
N PRO A 221 -0.93 16.90 14.04
CA PRO A 221 -2.22 17.10 14.72
C PRO A 221 -3.33 16.13 14.32
N LYS A 222 -3.34 15.67 13.06
CA LYS A 222 -4.30 14.67 12.57
C LYS A 222 -3.99 13.22 13.00
N VAL A 223 -2.76 12.96 13.44
CA VAL A 223 -2.26 11.63 13.89
C VAL A 223 -2.22 11.57 15.43
N ALA A 224 -2.56 12.66 16.11
CA ALA A 224 -2.38 12.83 17.56
C ALA A 224 -2.94 11.69 18.42
N ALA A 225 -4.07 11.08 18.02
CA ALA A 225 -4.68 9.95 18.73
C ALA A 225 -3.76 8.71 18.79
N SER A 226 -3.01 8.44 17.73
CA SER A 226 -2.09 7.30 17.63
C SER A 226 -0.64 7.67 17.96
N SER A 227 -0.38 8.92 18.35
CA SER A 227 0.96 9.48 18.51
C SER A 227 1.82 8.69 19.49
N VAL A 228 1.28 8.38 20.67
CA VAL A 228 1.99 7.64 21.73
C VAL A 228 2.35 6.23 21.27
N ALA A 229 1.44 5.54 20.58
CA ALA A 229 1.69 4.21 20.05
C ALA A 229 2.81 4.25 19.00
N ILE A 230 2.70 5.13 18.01
CA ILE A 230 3.71 5.27 16.95
C ILE A 230 5.07 5.63 17.54
N GLN A 231 5.11 6.58 18.48
CA GLN A 231 6.34 7.02 19.16
C GLN A 231 7.03 5.85 19.88
N SER A 232 6.27 4.92 20.48
CA SER A 232 6.82 3.78 21.20
C SER A 232 7.57 2.77 20.32
N TRP A 233 7.34 2.79 19.01
CA TRP A 233 8.04 1.92 18.05
C TRP A 233 9.40 2.48 17.62
N LEU A 234 9.68 3.75 17.93
CA LEU A 234 10.86 4.46 17.44
C LEU A 234 11.97 4.43 18.50
N SER A 235 13.21 4.25 18.03
CA SER A 235 14.40 4.47 18.86
C SER A 235 14.66 5.97 18.95
N LEU A 236 14.42 6.57 20.12
CA LEU A 236 14.48 8.01 20.31
C LEU A 236 15.55 8.39 21.35
N GLY A 237 16.25 9.50 21.09
CA GLY A 237 17.18 10.09 22.06
C GLY A 237 16.48 10.57 23.33
N PRO A 238 17.23 10.83 24.41
CA PRO A 238 16.65 11.42 25.61
C PRO A 238 16.26 12.89 25.38
N GLY A 239 15.18 13.34 26.02
CA GLY A 239 14.76 14.74 26.06
C GLY A 239 13.36 15.00 25.52
N ASN A 240 12.94 16.27 25.57
CA ASN A 240 11.59 16.69 25.17
C ASN A 240 11.43 16.85 23.65
N SER A 241 12.54 16.98 22.92
CA SER A 241 12.62 17.04 21.45
C SER A 241 13.63 15.98 20.99
N PRO A 242 13.27 14.69 21.09
CA PRO A 242 14.24 13.63 20.94
C PRO A 242 14.52 13.32 19.48
N SER A 243 15.79 13.23 19.09
CA SER A 243 16.20 12.82 17.74
C SER A 243 15.91 11.34 17.48
N LEU A 244 15.66 10.97 16.21
CA LEU A 244 15.58 9.57 15.78
C LEU A 244 16.97 8.96 15.81
N LEU A 245 17.08 7.78 16.42
CA LEU A 245 18.32 7.03 16.55
C LEU A 245 18.29 5.76 15.71
N ASP A 246 19.47 5.30 15.31
CA ASP A 246 19.68 3.96 14.80
C ASP A 246 19.79 2.91 15.93
N ALA A 247 19.91 1.63 15.58
CA ALA A 247 20.09 0.56 16.55
C ALA A 247 21.39 0.65 17.38
N GLN A 248 22.37 1.45 16.96
CA GLN A 248 23.63 1.70 17.68
C GLN A 248 23.57 2.97 18.54
N GLY A 249 22.46 3.72 18.49
CA GLY A 249 22.26 4.97 19.22
C GLY A 249 22.83 6.20 18.53
N ASN A 250 23.24 6.11 17.26
CA ASN A 250 23.64 7.28 16.49
C ASN A 250 22.42 8.03 15.98
N THR A 251 22.51 9.35 15.87
CA THR A 251 21.41 10.15 15.35
C THR A 251 21.26 9.99 13.84
N VAL A 252 20.08 9.57 13.41
CA VAL A 252 19.68 9.48 11.99
C VAL A 252 18.98 10.76 11.55
N LEU A 253 18.10 11.31 12.39
CA LEU A 253 17.34 12.52 12.05
C LEU A 253 17.07 13.39 13.27
N GLN A 254 17.42 14.67 13.20
CA GLN A 254 17.19 15.63 14.28
C GLN A 254 15.72 16.06 14.34
N ASP A 255 15.22 16.42 15.52
CA ASP A 255 13.85 16.97 15.67
C ASP A 255 13.63 18.24 14.85
N GLY A 256 14.64 19.12 14.81
CA GLY A 256 14.58 20.37 14.03
C GLY A 256 14.43 20.18 12.52
N ASP A 257 14.79 19.00 11.99
CA ASP A 257 14.75 18.72 10.55
C ASP A 257 13.38 18.17 10.10
N ARG A 258 12.52 17.76 11.04
CA ARG A 258 11.23 17.11 10.75
C ARG A 258 10.32 18.00 9.93
N ALA A 259 10.24 19.29 10.27
CA ALA A 259 9.40 20.26 9.53
C ALA A 259 9.86 20.43 8.08
N GLY A 260 11.17 20.45 7.83
CA GLY A 260 11.74 20.50 6.48
C GLY A 260 11.44 19.22 5.70
N MET A 261 11.52 18.05 6.33
CA MET A 261 11.16 16.78 5.70
C MET A 261 9.68 16.71 5.31
N ARG A 262 8.77 17.11 6.21
CA ARG A 262 7.33 17.23 5.89
C ARG A 262 7.12 18.14 4.71
N SER A 263 7.75 19.32 4.73
CA SER A 263 7.60 20.28 3.64
C SER A 263 8.01 19.66 2.32
N ARG A 264 9.12 18.92 2.22
CA ARG A 264 9.53 18.26 0.97
C ARG A 264 8.48 17.26 0.49
N TRP A 265 8.11 16.30 1.33
CA TRP A 265 7.14 15.26 0.97
C TRP A 265 5.72 15.75 0.72
N GLU A 266 5.35 16.89 1.30
CA GLU A 266 4.06 17.56 1.06
C GLU A 266 4.13 18.56 -0.11
N SER A 267 5.34 19.05 -0.46
CA SER A 267 5.55 19.99 -1.58
C SER A 267 5.79 19.33 -2.92
N GLU A 268 6.05 18.01 -2.95
CA GLU A 268 6.05 17.17 -4.15
C GLU A 268 4.61 17.00 -4.70
N GLU A 269 3.84 18.11 -4.71
CA GLU A 269 2.65 18.28 -5.53
C GLU A 269 3.12 18.41 -6.98
N GLY A 270 2.55 17.56 -7.84
CA GLY A 270 2.95 17.39 -9.23
C GLY A 270 3.21 18.70 -9.96
N ASP A 271 4.45 18.88 -10.39
CA ASP A 271 4.71 19.71 -11.55
C ASP A 271 3.87 19.14 -12.70
N ASN A 272 3.02 20.01 -13.22
CA ASN A 272 2.23 19.80 -14.43
C ASN A 272 3.10 19.19 -15.53
N GLN A 273 2.79 17.95 -15.93
CA GLN A 273 2.80 17.48 -17.33
C GLN A 273 2.08 16.14 -17.47
#